data_AF-A0A497J5X0-F1
#
_entry.id   AF-A0A497J5X0-F1
#
_cell.length_a   1.000
_cell.length_b   1.000
_cell.length_c   1.000
_cell.angle_alpha   90.00
_cell.angle_beta   90.00
_cell.angle_gamma   90.00
#
_symmetry.space_group_name_H-M   'P 1'
#
loop_
_entity.id
_entity.type
_entity.pdbx_description
1 polymer ?
#
loop_
_entity_poly.entity_id
_entity_poly.type
_entity_poly.pdbx_seq_one_letter_code
_entity_poly.pdbx_strand_id
1 'polypeptide(L)'
;IVATNGRQVLVVEVKNKLKKSHIDNFLEDQLPEFKRLFPQYRDKELWGAVGGLVVKDEVARYAERKGLFVLTQTDEGGATIINKERFKPKTFG
;
A
#
# COMPACT_ATOMS: atom_id res chain seq x y z
N ILE A 1 -6.62 -6.26 -0.03
CA ILE A 1 -5.83 -7.53 -0.07
C ILE A 1 -4.85 -7.49 1.12
N VAL A 2 -4.54 -8.64 1.74
CA VAL A 2 -3.52 -8.72 2.79
C VAL A 2 -2.50 -9.78 2.40
N ALA A 3 -1.22 -9.44 2.45
CA ALA A 3 -0.11 -10.38 2.30
C ALA A 3 0.71 -10.40 3.59
N THR A 4 1.27 -11.54 3.98
CA THR A 4 2.07 -11.63 5.19
C THR A 4 3.23 -12.59 5.01
N ASN A 5 4.31 -12.34 5.74
CA ASN A 5 5.40 -13.28 5.93
C ASN A 5 5.65 -13.43 7.45
N GLY A 6 6.78 -14.01 7.86
CA GLY A 6 7.10 -14.19 9.28
C GLY A 6 7.06 -12.89 10.11
N ARG A 7 7.48 -11.76 9.55
CA ARG A 7 7.72 -10.50 10.27
C ARG A 7 6.77 -9.36 9.89
N GLN A 8 6.36 -9.27 8.64
CA GLN A 8 5.54 -8.18 8.11
C GLN A 8 4.12 -8.63 7.76
N VAL A 9 3.19 -7.69 7.87
CA VAL A 9 1.90 -7.71 7.20
C VAL A 9 1.82 -6.53 6.25
N LEU A 10 1.46 -6.79 5.00
CA LEU A 10 1.27 -5.78 3.95
C LEU A 10 -0.24 -5.68 3.66
N VAL A 11 -0.82 -4.52 3.94
CA VAL A 11 -2.20 -4.21 3.60
C VAL A 11 -2.23 -3.44 2.30
N VAL A 12 -3.02 -3.93 1.34
CA VAL A 12 -3.09 -3.36 -0.01
C VAL A 12 -4.51 -2.88 -0.29
N GLU A 13 -4.63 -1.58 -0.56
CA GLU A 13 -5.85 -0.96 -1.09
C GLU A 13 -5.77 -0.87 -2.62
N VAL A 14 -6.80 -1.36 -3.33
CA VAL A 14 -6.79 -1.42 -4.81
C VAL A 14 -7.97 -0.64 -5.38
N LYS A 15 -7.70 0.21 -6.39
CA LYS A 15 -8.72 1.03 -7.07
C LYS A 15 -8.53 0.97 -8.59
N ASN A 16 -9.62 1.00 -9.36
CA ASN A 16 -9.51 1.11 -10.83
C ASN A 16 -8.70 2.34 -11.26
N LYS A 17 -9.00 3.51 -10.68
CA LYS A 17 -8.24 4.75 -10.86
C LYS A 17 -7.80 5.28 -9.51
N LEU A 18 -6.49 5.27 -9.25
CA LEU A 18 -5.94 5.73 -7.99
C LEU A 18 -5.93 7.27 -7.92
N LYS A 19 -6.32 7.83 -6.78
CA LYS A 19 -6.40 9.27 -6.51
C LYS A 19 -5.71 9.56 -5.18
N LYS A 20 -5.26 10.80 -4.97
CA LYS A 20 -4.65 11.23 -3.69
C LYS A 20 -5.59 11.01 -2.50
N SER A 21 -6.88 11.32 -2.64
CA SER A 21 -7.88 11.08 -1.59
C SER A 21 -8.01 9.61 -1.18
N HIS A 22 -7.80 8.66 -2.10
CA HIS A 22 -7.79 7.24 -1.72
C HIS A 22 -6.58 6.88 -0.85
N ILE A 23 -5.43 7.52 -1.10
CA ILE A 23 -4.21 7.36 -0.31
C ILE A 23 -4.41 7.97 1.08
N ASP A 24 -4.96 9.18 1.14
CA ASP A 24 -5.22 9.87 2.41
C ASP A 24 -6.18 9.07 3.29
N ASN A 25 -7.34 8.66 2.76
CA ASN A 25 -8.29 7.81 3.48
C ASN A 25 -7.68 6.46 3.92
N PHE A 26 -6.83 5.85 3.08
CA PHE A 26 -6.16 4.60 3.44
C PHE A 26 -5.22 4.77 4.64
N LEU A 27 -4.47 5.87 4.66
CA LEU A 27 -3.52 6.21 5.72
C LEU A 27 -4.22 6.66 7.00
N GLU A 28 -5.32 7.39 6.89
CA GLU A 28 -5.98 8.06 8.02
C GLU A 28 -7.06 7.18 8.66
N ASP A 29 -7.78 6.37 7.88
CA ASP A 29 -8.93 5.62 8.37
C ASP A 29 -8.66 4.11 8.46
N GLN A 30 -7.97 3.53 7.48
CA GLN A 30 -7.90 2.07 7.35
C GLN A 30 -6.67 1.48 8.05
N LEU A 31 -5.47 2.00 7.77
CA LEU A 31 -4.24 1.48 8.37
C LEU A 31 -4.20 1.60 9.91
N PRO A 32 -4.62 2.73 10.54
CA PRO A 32 -4.59 2.86 12.00
C PRO A 32 -5.49 1.84 12.69
N GLU A 33 -6.64 1.53 12.10
CA GLU A 33 -7.61 0.59 12.65
C GLU A 33 -7.25 -0.88 12.39
N PHE A 34 -6.33 -1.15 11.46
CA PHE A 34 -6.06 -2.50 10.98
C PHE A 34 -5.66 -3.47 12.10
N LYS A 35 -4.68 -3.11 12.95
CA LYS A 35 -4.24 -4.01 14.03
C LYS A 35 -5.28 -4.18 15.14
N ARG A 36 -6.20 -3.22 15.29
CA ARG A 36 -7.34 -3.33 16.22
C ARG A 36 -8.35 -4.34 15.70
N LEU A 37 -8.65 -4.28 14.40
CA LEU A 37 -9.61 -5.17 13.74
C LEU A 37 -9.05 -6.58 13.47
N PHE A 38 -7.74 -6.69 13.27
CA PHE A 38 -7.03 -7.93 12.95
C PHE A 38 -5.91 -8.21 13.96
N PRO A 39 -6.26 -8.61 15.20
CA PRO A 39 -5.30 -8.78 16.28
C PRO A 39 -4.25 -9.87 16.02
N GLN A 40 -4.50 -10.81 15.11
CA GLN A 40 -3.52 -11.82 14.70
C GLN A 40 -2.25 -11.24 14.06
N TYR A 41 -2.27 -9.96 13.65
CA TYR A 41 -1.12 -9.26 13.07
C TYR A 41 -0.50 -8.21 14.01
N ARG A 42 -0.91 -8.18 15.28
CA ARG A 42 -0.49 -7.14 16.25
C ARG A 42 1.02 -7.02 16.37
N ASP A 43 1.71 -8.16 16.41
CA ASP A 43 3.17 -8.24 16.60
C ASP A 43 3.96 -8.12 15.28
N LYS A 44 3.27 -8.01 14.13
CA LYS A 44 3.92 -7.83 12.82
C LYS A 44 4.16 -6.36 12.51
N GLU A 45 5.21 -6.07 11.76
CA GLU A 45 5.40 -4.75 11.15
C GLU A 45 4.31 -4.54 10.09
N LEU A 46 3.49 -3.49 10.26
CA LEU A 46 2.41 -3.16 9.33
C LEU A 46 2.95 -2.24 8.24
N TRP A 47 2.94 -2.72 7.00
CA TRP A 47 3.24 -1.95 5.81
C TRP A 47 1.97 -1.72 5.00
N GLY A 48 1.97 -0.62 4.24
CA GLY A 48 0.86 -0.26 3.36
C GLY A 48 1.28 -0.30 1.89
N ALA A 49 0.32 -0.64 1.05
CA ALA A 49 0.43 -0.59 -0.41
C ALA A 49 -0.85 -0.05 -1.03
N VAL A 50 -0.71 0.61 -2.18
CA VAL A 50 -1.83 1.02 -3.03
C VAL A 50 -1.63 0.49 -4.43
N GLY A 51 -2.70 -0.01 -5.03
CA GLY A 51 -2.70 -0.53 -6.40
C GLY A 51 -3.77 0.15 -7.26
N GLY A 52 -3.51 0.25 -8.56
CA GLY A 52 -4.58 0.56 -9.50
C GLY A 52 -4.25 0.29 -10.96
N LEU A 53 -5.30 0.22 -11.79
CA LEU A 53 -5.15 0.04 -13.24
C LEU A 53 -4.68 1.34 -13.90
N VAL A 54 -5.15 2.48 -13.37
CA VAL A 54 -4.72 3.82 -13.77
C VAL A 54 -4.08 4.50 -12.57
N VAL A 55 -2.76 4.66 -12.62
CA VAL A 55 -1.98 5.38 -11.62
C VAL A 55 -1.23 6.52 -12.31
N LYS A 56 -1.64 7.76 -12.04
CA LYS A 56 -0.89 8.93 -12.51
C LYS A 56 0.43 9.03 -11.76
N ASP A 57 1.50 9.41 -12.44
CA ASP A 57 2.82 9.66 -11.85
C ASP A 57 2.82 10.51 -10.58
N GLU A 58 2.04 11.59 -10.57
CA GLU A 58 1.93 12.48 -9.42
C GLU A 58 1.31 11.79 -8.19
N VAL A 59 0.42 10.82 -8.42
CA VAL A 59 -0.26 10.03 -7.40
C VAL A 59 0.67 8.92 -6.92
N ALA A 60 1.37 8.24 -7.83
CA ALA A 60 2.40 7.26 -7.49
C ALA A 60 3.49 7.88 -6.60
N ARG A 61 4.05 9.03 -7.03
CA ARG A 61 5.05 9.77 -6.24
C ARG A 61 4.49 10.24 -4.89
N TYR A 62 3.20 10.57 -4.82
CA TYR A 62 2.57 10.95 -3.56
C TYR A 62 2.49 9.76 -2.60
N ALA A 63 2.00 8.60 -3.06
CA ALA A 63 1.96 7.36 -2.27
C ALA A 63 3.36 6.91 -1.82
N GLU A 64 4.33 6.91 -2.73
CA GLU A 64 5.73 6.58 -2.42
C GLU A 64 6.28 7.48 -1.31
N ARG A 65 6.08 8.80 -1.41
CA ARG A 65 6.53 9.74 -0.35
C ARG A 65 5.84 9.53 0.99
N LYS A 66 4.63 8.99 1.01
CA LYS A 66 3.92 8.60 2.24
C LYS A 66 4.40 7.26 2.80
N GLY A 67 5.35 6.61 2.15
CA GLY A 67 5.95 5.35 2.59
C GLY A 67 5.16 4.12 2.18
N LEU A 68 4.32 4.22 1.15
CA LEU A 68 3.52 3.11 0.61
C LEU A 68 4.21 2.46 -0.59
N PHE A 69 4.08 1.14 -0.69
CA PHE A 69 4.31 0.48 -1.97
C PHE A 69 3.23 0.91 -2.99
N VAL A 70 3.61 1.05 -4.25
CA VAL A 70 2.72 1.44 -5.33
C VAL A 70 2.76 0.36 -6.39
N LEU A 71 1.59 -0.19 -6.69
CA LEU A 71 1.42 -1.24 -7.68
C LEU A 71 0.58 -0.76 -8.87
N THR A 72 0.90 -1.27 -10.04
CA THR A 72 0.07 -1.16 -11.25
C THR A 72 0.06 -2.50 -11.99
N GLN A 73 -0.80 -2.63 -13.00
CA GLN A 73 -0.82 -3.82 -13.84
C GLN A 73 0.36 -3.85 -14.82
N THR A 74 0.86 -5.04 -15.14
CA THR A 74 1.71 -5.29 -16.29
C THR A 74 0.85 -5.52 -17.54
N ASP A 75 1.45 -5.44 -18.72
CA ASP A 75 0.75 -5.71 -19.99
C ASP A 75 0.24 -7.16 -20.10
N GLU A 76 0.86 -8.11 -19.38
CA GLU A 76 0.45 -9.51 -19.29
C GLU A 76 -0.66 -9.78 -18.24
N GLY A 77 -1.24 -8.73 -17.65
CA GLY A 77 -2.31 -8.84 -16.64
C GLY A 77 -1.84 -9.17 -15.21
N GLY A 78 -0.53 -9.27 -14.98
CA GLY A 78 0.08 -9.35 -13.64
C GLY A 78 0.15 -8.00 -12.92
N ALA A 79 0.79 -7.97 -11.75
CA ALA A 79 1.04 -6.76 -10.98
C ALA A 79 2.54 -6.48 -10.89
N THR A 80 2.91 -5.20 -10.96
CA THR A 80 4.30 -4.74 -10.81
C THR A 80 4.38 -3.60 -9.81
N ILE A 81 5.51 -3.50 -9.11
CA ILE A 81 5.83 -2.41 -8.18
C ILE A 81 6.53 -1.31 -8.96
N ILE A 82 6.06 -0.06 -8.81
CA ILE A 82 6.60 1.10 -9.54
C ILE A 82 7.32 2.09 -8.62
N ASN A 83 7.56 1.72 -7.35
CA ASN A 83 8.44 2.49 -6.48
C ASN A 83 9.87 2.52 -7.04
N LYS A 84 10.64 3.55 -6.66
CA LYS A 84 12.08 3.62 -6.95
C LYS A 84 12.84 2.44 -6.35
N GLU A 85 13.92 2.02 -7.00
CA GLU A 85 14.75 0.87 -6.58
C GLU A 85 15.19 0.89 -5.10
N ARG A 86 15.46 2.09 -4.55
CA ARG A 86 15.91 2.26 -3.16
C ARG A 86 14.79 2.64 -2.19
N PHE A 87 13.54 2.44 -2.58
CA PHE A 87 12.39 2.71 -1.74
C PHE A 87 12.45 1.86 -0.46
N LYS A 88 12.11 2.49 0.67
CA LYS A 88 11.94 1.83 1.96
C LYS A 88 10.52 2.13 2.47
N PRO A 89 9.69 1.11 2.73
CA PRO A 89 8.35 1.33 3.24
C PRO A 89 8.38 1.94 4.64
N LYS A 90 7.37 2.75 4.95
CA LYS A 90 7.12 3.17 6.32
C LYS A 90 6.45 2.01 7.06
N THR A 91 6.86 1.80 8.32
CA THR A 91 6.09 0.95 9.23
C THR A 91 5.03 1.79 9.92
N PHE A 92 3.78 1.34 9.82
CA PHE A 92 2.60 1.92 10.45
C PHE A 92 2.27 1.14 11.72
N GLY A 93 1.63 1.78 12.69
CA GLY A 93 1.34 1.20 14.00
C GLY A 93 0.71 2.22 14.91
#